data_AF-A0A7S2NJH2-F1
#
_entry.id   AF-A0A7S2NJH2-F1
#
_cell.length_a   1.000
_cell.length_b   1.000
_cell.length_c   1.000
_cell.angle_alpha   90.00
_cell.angle_beta   90.00
_cell.angle_gamma   90.00
#
_symmetry.space_group_name_H-M   'P 1'
#
loop_
_entity.id
_entity.type
_entity.pdbx_description
1 polymer ?
#
loop_
_entity_poly.entity_id
_entity_poly.type
_entity_poly.pdbx_seq_one_letter_code
_entity_poly.pdbx_strand_id
1 'polypeptide(L)'
;SITIDCTGNDAQAPGGCMVKVAGASGPLLPLGTTTVHLHSIVDHEIIETIVNNRTAMVTYNKHIPSANATSVELFGTGLEGLEATLQSWSLDAANNLGPQP
;
A
#
# COMPACT_ATOMS: atom_id res chain seq x y z
N SER A 1 -17.97 0.13 3.42
CA SER A 1 -17.93 1.59 3.59
C SER A 1 -16.59 1.97 4.20
N ILE A 2 -16.01 3.09 3.77
CA ILE A 2 -14.75 3.61 4.32
C ILE A 2 -15.11 4.68 5.36
N THR A 3 -14.71 4.46 6.62
CA THR A 3 -14.90 5.41 7.71
C THR A 3 -13.54 5.85 8.21
N ILE A 4 -13.29 7.16 8.24
CA ILE A 4 -12.09 7.72 8.85
C ILE A 4 -12.40 7.94 10.33
N ASP A 5 -11.71 7.20 11.20
CA ASP A 5 -11.78 7.34 12.65
C ASP A 5 -10.56 8.11 13.15
N CYS A 6 -10.77 9.40 13.41
CA CYS A 6 -9.78 10.30 14.00
C CYS A 6 -9.80 10.32 15.53
N THR A 7 -10.58 9.45 16.16
CA THR A 7 -10.82 9.46 17.61
C THR A 7 -10.14 8.29 18.34
N GLY A 8 -9.58 7.34 17.59
CA GLY A 8 -8.89 6.18 18.15
C GLY A 8 -7.51 6.52 18.69
N ASN A 9 -7.31 6.32 20.00
CA ASN A 9 -5.98 6.15 20.58
C ASN A 9 -5.53 4.70 20.35
N ASP A 10 -5.17 4.36 19.12
CA ASP A 10 -4.58 3.05 18.84
C ASP A 10 -3.10 3.05 19.27
N ALA A 11 -2.66 1.99 19.96
CA ALA A 11 -1.29 1.90 20.47
C ALA A 11 -0.27 1.82 19.33
N GLN A 12 -0.70 1.38 18.15
CA GLN A 12 0.11 1.32 16.93
C GLN A 12 0.12 2.63 16.12
N ALA A 13 -0.76 3.62 16.42
CA ALA A 13 -0.80 4.91 15.72
C ALA A 13 -1.11 6.05 16.71
N PRO A 14 -0.15 6.50 17.54
CA PRO A 14 -0.39 7.54 18.51
C PRO A 14 -0.65 8.88 17.80
N GLY A 15 -1.92 9.32 17.77
CA GLY A 15 -2.33 10.65 17.31
C GLY A 15 -2.74 10.78 15.83
N GLY A 16 -2.95 9.67 15.11
CA GLY A 16 -3.33 9.67 13.69
C GLY A 16 -4.78 9.27 13.43
N CYS A 17 -5.41 9.88 12.41
CA CYS A 17 -6.66 9.37 11.86
C CYS A 17 -6.45 8.01 11.21
N MET A 18 -7.24 7.01 11.58
CA MET A 18 -7.19 5.69 10.98
C MET A 18 -8.37 5.45 10.03
N VAL A 19 -8.10 4.78 8.92
CA VAL A 19 -9.15 4.38 7.97
C VAL A 19 -9.69 3.00 8.38
N LYS A 20 -10.93 2.95 8.85
CA LYS A 20 -11.67 1.70 9.09
C LYS A 20 -12.48 1.36 7.85
N VAL A 21 -12.21 0.21 7.24
CA VAL A 21 -13.01 -0.28 6.10
C VAL A 21 -13.92 -1.40 6.57
N ALA A 22 -15.23 -1.15 6.61
CA ALA A 22 -16.21 -2.21 6.78
C ALA A 22 -16.35 -2.95 5.45
N GLY A 23 -15.81 -4.18 5.39
CA GLY A 23 -15.87 -5.06 4.23
C GLY A 23 -15.21 -4.48 2.99
N ALA A 24 -13.87 -4.46 2.95
CA ALA A 24 -13.15 -4.21 1.71
C ALA A 24 -13.29 -5.45 0.81
N SER A 25 -14.10 -5.36 -0.24
CA SER A 25 -14.06 -6.33 -1.33
C SER A 25 -12.77 -6.09 -2.10
N GLY A 26 -11.71 -6.80 -1.74
CA GLY A 26 -10.47 -6.82 -2.51
C GLY A 26 -10.69 -7.35 -3.94
N PRO A 27 -9.65 -7.34 -4.78
CA PRO A 27 -9.75 -7.95 -6.11
C PRO A 27 -10.26 -9.39 -5.98
N LEU A 28 -11.21 -9.78 -6.85
CA LEU A 28 -11.74 -11.14 -6.89
C LEU A 28 -10.59 -12.12 -7.13
N LEU A 29 -10.21 -12.83 -6.06
CA LEU A 29 -9.18 -13.85 -6.14
C LEU A 29 -9.75 -15.08 -6.85
N PRO A 30 -8.93 -15.82 -7.61
CA PRO A 30 -9.33 -17.14 -8.10
C PRO A 30 -9.75 -18.04 -6.93
N LEU A 31 -10.75 -18.88 -7.14
CA LEU A 31 -11.20 -19.86 -6.15
C LEU A 31 -10.03 -20.71 -5.64
N GLY A 32 -9.95 -20.88 -4.32
CA GLY A 32 -8.88 -21.65 -3.68
C GLY A 32 -7.57 -20.88 -3.46
N THR A 33 -7.51 -19.58 -3.78
CA THR A 33 -6.34 -18.75 -3.49
C THR A 33 -6.28 -18.42 -2.01
N THR A 34 -5.28 -18.95 -1.30
CA THR A 34 -5.03 -18.68 0.13
C THR A 34 -3.92 -17.65 0.36
N THR A 35 -3.25 -17.23 -0.70
CA THR A 35 -2.09 -16.33 -0.64
C THR A 35 -2.21 -15.25 -1.71
N VAL A 36 -1.91 -14.01 -1.34
CA VAL A 36 -1.89 -12.87 -2.25
C VAL A 36 -0.51 -12.25 -2.22
N HIS A 37 0.07 -12.04 -3.40
CA HIS A 37 1.29 -11.27 -3.56
C HIS A 37 0.93 -9.88 -4.06
N LEU A 38 1.35 -8.86 -3.32
CA LEU A 38 1.21 -7.46 -3.67
C LEU A 38 2.60 -6.89 -3.90
N HIS A 39 2.79 -6.24 -5.04
CA HIS A 39 3.99 -5.48 -5.33
C HIS A 39 3.56 -4.04 -5.63
N SER A 40 4.06 -3.08 -4.84
CA SER A 40 3.75 -1.67 -5.02
C SER A 40 5.01 -0.89 -5.33
N ILE A 41 4.97 -0.09 -6.39
CA ILE A 41 6.01 0.84 -6.81
C ILE A 41 5.49 2.24 -6.53
N VAL A 42 6.21 2.99 -5.69
CA VAL A 42 5.86 4.36 -5.31
C VAL A 42 6.90 5.30 -5.90
N ASP A 43 6.53 6.02 -6.95
CA ASP A 43 7.37 7.02 -7.61
C ASP A 43 6.70 8.39 -7.50
N HIS A 44 7.17 9.18 -6.52
CA HIS A 44 6.59 10.47 -6.17
C HIS A 44 5.06 10.36 -5.99
N GLU A 45 4.28 10.98 -6.86
CA GLU A 45 2.82 11.04 -6.81
C GLU A 45 2.14 9.82 -7.45
N ILE A 46 2.90 8.92 -8.09
CA ILE A 46 2.38 7.75 -8.79
C ILE A 46 2.59 6.50 -7.94
N ILE A 47 1.52 5.75 -7.73
CA ILE A 47 1.58 4.45 -7.06
C ILE A 47 1.01 3.40 -8.02
N GLU A 48 1.86 2.47 -8.45
CA GLU A 48 1.46 1.29 -9.19
C GLU A 48 1.42 0.09 -8.25
N THR A 49 0.30 -0.62 -8.21
CA THR A 49 0.12 -1.84 -7.41
C THR A 49 -0.20 -3.00 -8.33
N ILE A 50 0.61 -4.05 -8.24
CA ILE A 50 0.49 -5.29 -9.00
C ILE A 50 0.08 -6.41 -8.04
N VAL A 51 -1.04 -7.07 -8.34
CA VAL A 51 -1.60 -8.17 -7.55
C VAL A 51 -1.37 -9.48 -8.28
N ASN A 52 -0.76 -10.45 -7.60
CA ASN A 52 -0.48 -11.81 -8.08
C ASN A 52 0.21 -11.84 -9.46
N ASN A 53 1.03 -10.83 -9.77
CA ASN A 53 1.67 -10.66 -11.08
C ASN A 53 0.69 -10.75 -12.27
N ARG A 54 -0.56 -10.32 -12.06
CA ARG A 54 -1.65 -10.50 -13.03
C ARG A 54 -2.42 -9.22 -13.30
N THR A 55 -2.73 -8.46 -12.26
CA THR A 55 -3.54 -7.24 -12.36
C THR A 55 -2.75 -6.08 -11.80
N ALA A 56 -2.56 -5.04 -12.61
CA ALA A 56 -1.97 -3.78 -12.20
C ALA A 56 -3.04 -2.71 -12.04
N MET A 57 -2.90 -1.87 -11.02
CA MET A 57 -3.69 -0.68 -10.79
C MET A 57 -2.74 0.49 -10.55
N VAL A 58 -2.93 1.57 -11.30
CA VAL A 58 -2.15 2.80 -11.12
C VAL A 58 -3.04 3.85 -10.50
N THR A 59 -2.54 4.49 -9.45
CA THR A 59 -3.20 5.61 -8.77
C THR A 59 -2.27 6.81 -8.74
N TYR A 60 -2.88 8.00 -8.79
CA TYR A 60 -2.17 9.27 -8.74
C TYR A 60 -2.62 10.05 -7.51
N ASN A 61 -1.66 10.37 -6.64
CA ASN A 61 -1.88 11.05 -5.37
C ASN A 61 -1.16 12.41 -5.36
N LYS A 62 -1.91 13.46 -5.70
CA LYS A 62 -1.41 14.83 -5.80
C LYS A 62 -1.11 15.53 -4.47
N HIS A 63 -1.50 14.92 -3.35
CA HIS A 63 -1.43 15.54 -2.03
C HIS A 63 -0.60 14.70 -1.06
N ILE A 64 0.69 14.56 -1.35
CA ILE A 64 1.62 13.91 -0.42
C ILE A 64 1.89 14.89 0.74
N PRO A 65 1.57 14.52 2.00
CA PRO A 65 1.61 15.46 3.13
C PRO A 65 2.98 16.08 3.39
N SER A 66 4.05 15.34 3.09
CA SER A 66 5.43 15.85 3.15
C SER A 66 6.38 14.97 2.32
N ALA A 67 7.50 15.54 1.87
CA ALA A 67 8.57 14.78 1.21
C ALA A 67 9.23 13.71 2.13
N ASN A 68 9.01 13.81 3.45
CA ASN A 68 9.56 12.87 4.43
C ASN A 68 8.57 11.76 4.81
N ALA A 69 7.37 11.73 4.21
CA ALA A 69 6.37 10.68 4.44
C ALA A 69 6.74 9.41 3.65
N THR A 70 7.77 8.71 4.10
CA THR A 70 8.38 7.55 3.41
C THR A 70 8.13 6.22 4.11
N SER A 71 7.49 6.22 5.29
CA SER A 71 7.21 4.99 6.02
C SER A 71 6.16 4.13 5.30
N VAL A 72 6.36 2.81 5.37
CA VAL A 72 5.45 1.81 4.83
C VAL A 72 5.16 0.80 5.91
N GLU A 73 3.88 0.50 6.12
CA GLU A 73 3.41 -0.37 7.18
C GLU A 73 2.30 -1.28 6.65
N LEU A 74 2.19 -2.48 7.22
CA LEU A 74 1.06 -3.35 6.97
C LEU A 74 -0.10 -2.94 7.87
N PHE A 75 -1.28 -2.80 7.28
CA PHE A 75 -2.52 -2.52 8.00
C PHE A 75 -3.45 -3.74 8.00
N GLY A 76 -4.14 -3.97 9.11
CA GLY A 76 -5.09 -5.08 9.25
C GLY A 76 -4.46 -6.46 9.40
N THR A 77 -3.15 -6.54 9.63
CA THR A 77 -2.40 -7.77 9.91
C THR A 77 -2.41 -8.11 11.39
N GLY A 78 -2.34 -9.40 11.74
CA GLY A 78 -2.43 -9.86 13.14
C GLY A 78 -3.86 -10.21 13.59
N LEU A 79 -4.82 -10.22 12.67
CA LEU A 79 -6.09 -10.92 12.87
C LEU A 79 -5.85 -12.44 12.82
N GLU A 80 -6.64 -13.18 13.58
CA GLU A 80 -6.54 -14.64 13.65
C GLU A 80 -6.66 -15.25 12.24
N GLY A 81 -5.64 -16.01 11.81
CA GLY A 81 -5.59 -16.66 10.50
C GLY A 81 -5.08 -15.80 9.33
N LEU A 82 -4.60 -14.57 9.56
CA LEU A 82 -3.97 -13.74 8.52
C LEU A 82 -2.49 -13.46 8.85
N GLU A 83 -1.60 -14.14 8.13
CA GLU A 83 -0.16 -13.90 8.17
C GLU A 83 0.27 -13.05 6.96
N ALA A 84 1.20 -12.11 7.19
CA ALA A 84 1.72 -11.24 6.15
C ALA A 84 3.18 -10.88 6.42
N THR A 85 3.94 -10.68 5.35
CA THR A 85 5.34 -10.25 5.38
C THR A 85 5.52 -9.01 4.51
N LEU A 86 6.24 -8.01 5.01
CA LEU A 86 6.58 -6.80 4.27
C LEU A 86 8.08 -6.76 3.99
N GLN A 87 8.42 -6.46 2.74
CA GLN A 87 9.77 -6.13 2.32
C GLN A 87 9.69 -4.79 1.57
N SER A 88 10.65 -3.90 1.84
CA SER A 88 10.75 -2.61 1.17
C SER A 88 12.19 -2.32 0.79
N TRP A 89 12.35 -1.57 -0.29
CA TRP A 89 13.61 -1.08 -0.80
C TRP A 89 13.40 0.28 -1.44
N SER A 90 14.45 1.10 -1.45
CA SER A 90 14.43 2.34 -2.22
C SER A 90 14.44 2.01 -3.70
N LEU A 91 13.66 2.76 -4.49
CA LEU A 91 13.78 2.71 -5.94
C LEU A 91 15.08 3.38 -6.35
N ASP A 92 15.81 2.71 -7.22
CA ASP A 92 16.92 3.35 -7.92
C ASP A 92 16.38 4.49 -8.80
N ALA A 93 17.21 5.51 -9.03
CA ALA A 93 16.86 6.59 -9.94
C ALA A 93 16.53 6.01 -11.33
N ALA A 94 15.35 6.36 -11.86
CA ALA A 94 14.96 6.03 -13.21
C ALA A 94 15.85 6.78 -14.22
N ASN A 95 16.15 6.14 -15.36
CA ASN A 95 16.89 6.75 -16.47
C ASN A 95 18.30 7.28 -16.12
N ASN A 96 19.17 6.43 -15.56
CA ASN A 96 20.64 6.65 -15.61
C ASN A 96 21.23 6.56 -17.03
N LEU A 97 20.39 6.44 -18.05
CA LEU A 97 20.80 6.62 -19.43
C LEU A 97 20.98 8.13 -19.63
N GLY A 98 22.23 8.57 -19.78
CA GLY A 98 22.53 9.95 -20.20
C GLY A 98 21.74 10.35 -21.46
N PRO A 99 21.80 11.64 -21.87
CA PRO A 99 21.00 12.17 -22.98
C PRO A 99 20.98 11.17 -24.15
N GLN A 100 19.78 10.69 -24.48
CA GLN A 100 19.58 9.81 -25.63
C GLN A 100 19.86 10.62 -26.91
N PRO A 101 20.53 10.03 -27.92
CA PRO A 101 20.94 10.73 -29.14
C PRO A 101 19.77 11.28 -29.94
#